data_AF-A0A7H8NA19-F1
#
_entry.id   AF-A0A7H8NA19-F1
#
_cell.length_a   1.000
_cell.length_b   1.000
_cell.length_c   1.000
_cell.angle_alpha   90.00
_cell.angle_beta   90.00
_cell.angle_gamma   90.00
#
_symmetry.space_group_name_H-M   'P 1'
#
loop_
_entity.id
_entity.type
_entity.pdbx_description
1 polymer ?
#
loop_
_entity_poly.entity_id
_entity_poly.type
_entity_poly.pdbx_seq_one_letter_code
_entity_poly.pdbx_strand_id
1 'polypeptide(L)'
;MSFFEGLISTDPTEEPQPPNDPSLPAYEAPHDEPLPPERWFIPARLPHTAELGAGPDTRLMLSGWHVWPRSVTIRVEIFRRRLAQPHSPRRAGRSAAGALRCGMLLGDGRKVTTLDPAPTTATNGPTGPSLRLEGGGDGFHEHLVLHLSQLPPEGPLELVVEWPDEDIPETRTTFDGTAVRAAGAEAVPIWPEAELFATPSTNGAARAAR
;
A
#
# COMPACT_ATOMS: atom_id res chain seq x y z
N MET A 1 24.60 14.39 -31.09
CA MET A 1 23.53 15.37 -30.80
C MET A 1 22.73 14.84 -29.64
N SER A 2 22.62 15.61 -28.55
CA SER A 2 21.82 15.23 -27.39
C SER A 2 20.37 15.66 -27.61
N PHE A 3 19.42 14.84 -27.15
CA PHE A 3 17.98 15.11 -27.28
C PHE A 3 17.55 16.46 -26.65
N PHE A 4 18.30 16.95 -25.66
CA PHE A 4 17.99 18.18 -24.91
C PHE A 4 18.85 19.40 -25.29
N GLU A 5 19.58 19.34 -26.39
CA GLU A 5 20.46 20.42 -26.81
C GLU A 5 19.65 21.61 -27.39
N GLY A 6 19.74 22.80 -26.78
CA GLY A 6 19.14 24.04 -27.30
C GLY A 6 17.83 24.53 -26.64
N LEU A 7 17.37 23.93 -25.54
CA LEU A 7 16.07 24.25 -24.91
C LEU A 7 16.11 25.20 -23.69
N ILE A 8 17.27 25.75 -23.32
CA ILE A 8 17.40 26.56 -22.10
C ILE A 8 17.43 28.06 -22.46
N SER A 9 16.45 28.81 -21.96
CA SER A 9 16.50 30.28 -21.94
C SER A 9 17.46 30.72 -20.84
N THR A 10 18.56 31.35 -21.22
CA THR A 10 19.55 31.92 -20.28
C THR A 10 19.09 33.29 -19.83
N ASP A 11 18.26 33.36 -18.80
CA ASP A 11 18.09 34.60 -18.03
C ASP A 11 18.38 34.28 -16.56
N PRO A 12 19.48 34.80 -15.98
CA PRO A 12 19.85 34.49 -14.61
C PRO A 12 18.99 35.34 -13.68
N THR A 13 17.82 34.83 -13.30
CA THR A 13 17.12 35.34 -12.13
C THR A 13 17.85 34.82 -10.89
N GLU A 14 18.39 35.74 -10.10
CA GLU A 14 18.98 35.43 -8.80
C GLU A 14 17.90 34.85 -7.89
N GLU A 15 17.88 33.53 -7.76
CA GLU A 15 16.87 32.79 -7.02
C GLU A 15 17.16 32.96 -5.52
N PRO A 16 16.24 33.56 -4.73
CA PRO A 16 16.47 33.76 -3.30
C PRO A 16 16.67 32.41 -2.62
N GLN A 17 17.76 32.26 -1.86
CA GLN A 17 18.04 31.00 -1.15
C GLN A 17 16.84 30.60 -0.27
N PRO A 18 16.20 29.45 -0.55
CA PRO A 18 15.07 29.02 0.25
C PRO A 18 15.54 28.72 1.68
N PRO A 19 14.68 28.98 2.70
CA PRO A 19 14.98 28.61 4.07
C PRO A 19 15.16 27.09 4.19
N ASN A 20 16.16 26.65 4.98
CA ASN A 20 16.55 25.26 5.28
C ASN A 20 15.91 24.21 4.37
N ASP A 21 16.67 23.77 3.36
CA ASP A 21 16.25 22.77 2.37
C ASP A 21 15.66 21.53 3.07
N PRO A 22 14.35 21.28 2.98
CA PRO A 22 13.71 20.17 3.69
C PRO A 22 14.17 18.86 3.05
N SER A 23 15.12 18.19 3.71
CA SER A 23 15.61 16.87 3.29
C SER A 23 14.76 15.74 3.86
N LEU A 24 14.66 14.64 3.12
CA LEU A 24 14.07 13.41 3.62
C LEU A 24 15.00 12.77 4.65
N PRO A 25 14.47 12.25 5.77
CA PRO A 25 15.27 11.46 6.69
C PRO A 25 15.69 10.12 6.06
N ALA A 26 16.66 9.46 6.68
CA ALA A 26 17.01 8.08 6.35
C ALA A 26 15.79 7.17 6.51
N TYR A 27 15.74 6.11 5.70
CA TYR A 27 14.68 5.11 5.83
C TYR A 27 14.90 4.29 7.10
N GLU A 28 13.95 4.38 8.04
CA GLU A 28 13.87 3.50 9.19
C GLU A 28 12.77 2.48 8.94
N ALA A 29 13.13 1.20 8.84
CA ALA A 29 12.19 0.11 8.59
C ALA A 29 11.32 -0.14 9.83
N PRO A 30 10.05 0.31 9.86
CA PRO A 30 9.21 0.06 11.01
C PRO A 30 8.84 -1.44 11.06
N HIS A 31 8.51 -1.92 12.27
CA HIS A 31 8.01 -3.30 12.42
C HIS A 31 6.65 -3.50 11.73
N ASP A 32 5.85 -2.43 11.71
CA ASP A 32 4.58 -2.32 11.04
C ASP A 32 4.65 -1.09 10.13
N GLU A 33 4.55 -1.28 8.82
CA GLU A 33 4.74 -0.20 7.85
C GLU A 33 3.37 0.44 7.55
N PRO A 34 3.04 1.60 8.16
CA PRO A 34 1.67 2.12 8.12
C PRO A 34 1.28 2.69 6.76
N LEU A 35 2.29 3.01 5.94
CA LEU A 35 2.18 3.55 4.60
C LEU A 35 3.28 2.93 3.72
N PRO A 36 3.05 2.78 2.41
CA PRO A 36 4.08 2.34 1.49
C PRO A 36 5.34 3.22 1.55
N PRO A 37 6.56 2.65 1.50
CA PRO A 37 7.82 3.41 1.54
C PRO A 37 8.18 4.01 0.16
N GLU A 38 7.20 4.64 -0.48
CA GLU A 38 7.25 5.15 -1.87
C GLU A 38 8.32 6.22 -2.13
N ARG A 39 8.80 6.89 -1.06
CA ARG A 39 9.83 7.93 -1.16
C ARG A 39 11.26 7.36 -1.17
N TRP A 40 11.42 6.09 -0.81
CA TRP A 40 12.71 5.43 -0.68
C TRP A 40 12.87 4.23 -1.61
N PHE A 41 11.78 3.63 -2.08
CA PHE A 41 11.83 2.44 -2.93
C PHE A 41 10.91 2.57 -4.15
N ILE A 42 11.32 1.91 -5.24
CA ILE A 42 10.41 1.50 -6.32
C ILE A 42 9.98 0.06 -6.01
N PRO A 43 8.67 -0.24 -5.98
CA PRO A 43 8.20 -1.57 -5.63
C PRO A 43 8.44 -2.55 -6.77
N ALA A 44 8.69 -3.80 -6.42
CA ALA A 44 8.54 -4.90 -7.37
C ALA A 44 7.07 -5.01 -7.77
N ARG A 45 6.81 -5.34 -9.04
CA ARG A 45 5.43 -5.38 -9.56
C ARG A 45 5.10 -6.77 -10.04
N LEU A 46 4.07 -7.36 -9.43
CA LEU A 46 3.52 -8.62 -9.90
C LEU A 46 2.24 -8.32 -10.71
N PRO A 47 2.27 -8.51 -12.04
CA PRO A 47 1.09 -8.31 -12.86
C PRO A 47 0.14 -9.50 -12.66
N HIS A 48 -0.91 -9.24 -11.89
CA HIS A 48 -2.02 -10.18 -11.73
C HIS A 48 -3.31 -9.47 -12.13
N THR A 49 -4.20 -10.19 -12.81
CA THR A 49 -5.53 -9.71 -13.13
C THR A 49 -6.53 -10.77 -12.77
N ALA A 50 -7.47 -10.43 -11.88
CA ALA A 50 -8.49 -11.34 -11.40
C ALA A 50 -9.78 -10.57 -11.10
N GLU A 51 -10.93 -11.16 -11.38
CA GLU A 51 -12.20 -10.66 -10.87
C GLU A 51 -12.28 -11.03 -9.38
N LEU A 52 -12.40 -10.02 -8.52
CA LEU A 52 -12.53 -10.20 -7.08
C LEU A 52 -14.00 -10.33 -6.67
N GLY A 53 -14.91 -9.73 -7.42
CA GLY A 53 -16.34 -9.76 -7.12
C GLY A 53 -17.18 -9.10 -8.21
N ALA A 54 -18.42 -9.56 -8.32
CA ALA A 54 -19.34 -9.17 -9.37
C ALA A 54 -20.75 -8.95 -8.82
N GLY A 55 -21.29 -7.74 -9.08
CA GLY A 55 -22.69 -7.39 -8.83
C GLY A 55 -23.45 -7.16 -10.14
N PRO A 56 -24.71 -6.68 -10.09
CA PRO A 56 -25.50 -6.42 -11.29
C PRO A 56 -24.92 -5.32 -12.19
N ASP A 57 -24.48 -4.21 -11.58
CA ASP A 57 -23.96 -3.02 -12.27
C ASP A 57 -22.53 -2.64 -11.83
N THR A 58 -21.89 -3.47 -11.00
CA THR A 58 -20.56 -3.21 -10.42
C THR A 58 -19.62 -4.42 -10.60
N ARG A 59 -18.35 -4.14 -10.87
CA ARG A 59 -17.26 -5.13 -10.99
C ARG A 59 -16.05 -4.69 -10.16
N LEU A 60 -15.49 -5.63 -9.39
CA LEU A 60 -14.26 -5.46 -8.65
C LEU A 60 -13.16 -6.28 -9.33
N MET A 61 -12.08 -5.62 -9.74
CA MET A 61 -10.96 -6.26 -10.41
C MET A 61 -9.67 -6.02 -9.64
N LEU A 62 -8.84 -7.04 -9.46
CA LEU A 62 -7.44 -6.86 -9.08
C LEU A 62 -6.66 -6.50 -10.35
N SER A 63 -5.85 -5.44 -10.31
CA SER A 63 -5.01 -5.00 -11.44
C SER A 63 -3.51 -5.25 -11.23
N GLY A 64 -3.09 -5.56 -10.01
CA GLY A 64 -1.74 -6.03 -9.73
C GLY A 64 -1.30 -5.83 -8.28
N TRP A 65 -0.06 -6.21 -8.00
CA TRP A 65 0.58 -6.05 -6.71
C TRP A 65 1.81 -5.15 -6.84
N HIS A 66 1.99 -4.29 -5.86
CA HIS A 66 3.21 -3.52 -5.64
C HIS A 66 3.82 -4.03 -4.33
N VAL A 67 4.92 -4.76 -4.46
CA VAL A 67 5.59 -5.39 -3.34
C VAL A 67 6.77 -4.53 -2.92
N TRP A 68 6.74 -4.10 -1.66
CA TRP A 68 7.79 -3.32 -1.02
C TRP A 68 8.69 -4.26 -0.21
N PRO A 69 9.85 -3.81 0.28
CA PRO A 69 10.76 -4.68 1.03
C PRO A 69 10.12 -5.37 2.24
N ARG A 70 9.14 -4.72 2.87
CA ARG A 70 8.52 -5.21 4.12
C ARG A 70 7.00 -5.17 4.14
N SER A 71 6.37 -4.57 3.14
CA SER A 71 4.91 -4.41 3.02
C SER A 71 4.45 -4.68 1.60
N VAL A 72 3.14 -4.71 1.37
CA VAL A 72 2.60 -4.92 0.03
C VAL A 72 1.33 -4.12 -0.17
N THR A 73 1.20 -3.53 -1.36
CA THR A 73 -0.05 -2.91 -1.82
C THR A 73 -0.67 -3.70 -2.95
N ILE A 74 -1.99 -3.87 -2.86
CA ILE A 74 -2.82 -4.55 -3.86
C ILE A 74 -3.65 -3.48 -4.55
N ARG A 75 -3.61 -3.46 -5.87
CA ARG A 75 -4.40 -2.51 -6.67
C ARG A 75 -5.72 -3.16 -7.07
N VAL A 76 -6.80 -2.50 -6.69
CA VAL A 76 -8.16 -2.93 -6.95
C VAL A 76 -8.87 -1.82 -7.74
N GLU A 77 -9.58 -2.21 -8.78
CA GLU A 77 -10.32 -1.34 -9.67
C GLU A 77 -11.81 -1.62 -9.46
N ILE A 78 -12.60 -0.56 -9.30
CA ILE A 78 -14.06 -0.64 -9.29
C ILE A 78 -14.57 -0.07 -10.59
N PHE A 79 -15.34 -0.86 -11.33
CA PHE A 79 -16.08 -0.40 -12.49
C PHE A 79 -17.57 -0.42 -12.17
N ARG A 80 -18.25 0.72 -12.37
CA ARG A 80 -19.70 0.82 -12.29
C ARG A 80 -20.28 1.17 -13.65
N ARG A 81 -21.39 0.53 -13.99
CA ARG A 81 -22.18 0.86 -15.18
C ARG A 81 -23.22 1.93 -14.88
N ARG A 82 -23.64 2.06 -13.62
CA ARG A 82 -24.62 3.05 -13.16
C ARG A 82 -24.14 3.68 -11.85
N LEU A 83 -24.31 4.99 -11.74
CA LEU A 83 -24.14 5.69 -10.48
C LEU A 83 -25.45 5.65 -9.69
N ALA A 84 -25.33 5.46 -8.38
CA ALA A 84 -26.44 5.70 -7.48
C ALA A 84 -26.87 7.18 -7.59
N GLN A 85 -28.18 7.44 -7.64
CA GLN A 85 -28.67 8.82 -7.61
C GLN A 85 -28.24 9.51 -6.30
N PRO A 86 -27.91 10.81 -6.32
CA PRO A 86 -27.40 11.56 -5.16
C PRO A 86 -28.35 11.66 -3.96
N HIS A 87 -29.52 11.01 -4.00
CA HIS A 87 -30.52 11.03 -2.92
C HIS A 87 -30.32 9.93 -1.86
N SER A 88 -29.34 9.03 -2.01
CA SER A 88 -28.94 8.17 -0.90
C SER A 88 -27.73 8.81 -0.21
N PRO A 89 -27.80 9.13 1.10
CA PRO A 89 -26.64 9.59 1.84
C PRO A 89 -25.67 8.42 1.97
N ARG A 90 -24.82 8.21 0.97
CA ARG A 90 -23.56 7.48 1.13
C ARG A 90 -22.72 8.30 2.10
N ARG A 91 -22.91 8.06 3.40
CA ARG A 91 -21.91 8.43 4.39
C ARG A 91 -20.65 7.66 4.01
N ALA A 92 -19.73 8.35 3.35
CA ALA A 92 -18.36 7.93 3.17
C ALA A 92 -17.74 7.78 4.56
N GLY A 93 -17.82 6.57 5.09
CA GLY A 93 -17.23 6.17 6.34
C GLY A 93 -17.00 4.66 6.26
N ARG A 94 -15.84 4.21 6.73
CA ARG A 94 -15.39 2.80 6.78
C ARG A 94 -16.30 1.86 7.62
N SER A 95 -17.53 2.26 7.91
CA SER A 95 -18.37 1.68 8.97
C SER A 95 -19.88 1.73 8.65
N ALA A 96 -20.29 1.71 7.37
CA ALA A 96 -21.67 1.40 7.02
C ALA A 96 -21.82 -0.12 6.85
N ALA A 97 -22.92 -0.70 7.32
CA ALA A 97 -23.16 -2.14 7.30
C ALA A 97 -23.21 -2.76 5.88
N GLY A 98 -23.27 -1.95 4.82
CA GLY A 98 -23.21 -2.41 3.43
C GLY A 98 -22.03 -1.89 2.61
N ALA A 99 -21.07 -1.16 3.22
CA ALA A 99 -19.89 -0.68 2.51
C ALA A 99 -18.97 -1.83 2.05
N LEU A 100 -18.09 -1.54 1.08
CA LEU A 100 -17.04 -2.47 0.65
C LEU A 100 -16.17 -2.89 1.83
N ARG A 101 -16.00 -4.20 1.98
CA ARG A 101 -15.14 -4.83 2.96
C ARG A 101 -14.11 -5.68 2.25
N CYS A 102 -12.87 -5.55 2.69
CA CYS A 102 -11.79 -6.41 2.23
C CYS A 102 -11.14 -7.08 3.44
N GLY A 103 -10.75 -8.33 3.29
CA GLY A 103 -9.97 -9.07 4.26
C GLY A 103 -8.95 -9.96 3.57
N MET A 104 -7.91 -10.34 4.30
CA MET A 104 -6.92 -11.28 3.84
C MET A 104 -6.76 -12.42 4.85
N LEU A 105 -6.75 -13.66 4.36
CA LEU A 105 -6.37 -14.83 5.12
C LEU A 105 -4.94 -15.22 4.71
N LEU A 106 -4.01 -15.11 5.65
CA LEU A 106 -2.60 -15.36 5.46
C LEU A 106 -2.28 -16.86 5.55
N GLY A 107 -1.13 -17.27 4.99
CA GLY A 107 -0.70 -18.69 4.99
C GLY A 107 -0.50 -19.31 6.37
N ASP A 108 -0.32 -18.50 7.41
CA ASP A 108 -0.24 -18.93 8.82
C ASP A 108 -1.60 -18.93 9.54
N GLY A 109 -2.69 -18.67 8.82
CA GLY A 109 -4.06 -18.64 9.33
C GLY A 109 -4.48 -17.32 9.97
N ARG A 110 -3.59 -16.32 10.08
CA ARG A 110 -3.99 -14.97 10.54
C ARG A 110 -4.95 -14.33 9.55
N LYS A 111 -5.93 -13.61 10.11
CA LYS A 111 -6.91 -12.83 9.35
C LYS A 111 -6.71 -11.35 9.64
N VAL A 112 -6.72 -10.53 8.60
CA VAL A 112 -6.66 -9.07 8.68
C VAL A 112 -7.77 -8.48 7.83
N THR A 113 -8.44 -7.45 8.32
CA THR A 113 -9.60 -6.87 7.63
C THR A 113 -9.54 -5.35 7.63
N THR A 114 -10.18 -4.73 6.64
CA THR A 114 -10.36 -3.27 6.60
C THR A 114 -11.35 -2.76 7.66
N LEU A 115 -12.03 -3.68 8.37
CA LEU A 115 -12.93 -3.40 9.48
C LEU A 115 -12.20 -3.37 10.83
N ASP A 116 -10.96 -3.85 10.88
CA ASP A 116 -10.16 -3.81 12.10
C ASP A 116 -9.99 -2.34 12.53
N PRO A 117 -10.11 -2.04 13.83
CA PRO A 117 -9.93 -0.69 14.31
C PRO A 117 -8.53 -0.19 13.92
N ALA A 118 -8.46 1.06 13.43
CA ALA A 118 -7.16 1.68 13.18
C ALA A 118 -6.29 1.55 14.43
N PRO A 119 -4.99 1.21 14.31
CA PRO A 119 -4.14 1.05 15.46
C PRO A 119 -4.19 2.35 16.27
N THR A 120 -4.77 2.29 17.46
CA THR A 120 -4.65 3.39 18.41
C THR A 120 -3.16 3.49 18.74
N THR A 121 -2.67 4.70 18.97
CA THR A 121 -1.27 5.01 19.30
C THR A 121 -0.90 4.43 20.68
N ALA A 122 -1.05 3.12 20.87
CA ALA A 122 -0.49 2.40 21.97
C ALA A 122 1.03 2.49 21.84
N THR A 123 1.69 2.82 22.95
CA THR A 123 3.14 3.01 23.09
C THR A 123 3.96 1.81 22.59
N ASN A 124 3.31 0.66 22.37
CA ASN A 124 3.81 -0.46 21.58
C ASN A 124 2.87 -0.61 20.38
N GLY A 125 3.36 -0.38 19.15
CA GLY A 125 2.57 -0.49 17.93
C GLY A 125 1.88 -1.86 17.78
N PRO A 126 0.90 -1.99 16.85
CA PRO A 126 0.18 -3.24 16.66
C PRO A 126 1.16 -4.41 16.46
N THR A 127 1.03 -5.45 17.29
CA THR A 127 1.91 -6.64 17.27
C THR A 127 1.69 -7.52 16.03
N GLY A 128 0.75 -7.17 15.15
CA GLY A 128 0.37 -7.96 13.98
C GLY A 128 0.07 -7.10 12.76
N PRO A 129 -0.02 -7.74 11.58
CA PRO A 129 -0.25 -7.06 10.31
C PRO A 129 -1.59 -6.32 10.33
N SER A 130 -1.64 -5.17 9.66
CA SER A 130 -2.84 -4.37 9.46
C SER A 130 -3.15 -4.21 7.98
N LEU A 131 -4.45 -4.13 7.65
CA LEU A 131 -4.93 -3.95 6.29
C LEU A 131 -5.65 -2.61 6.17
N ARG A 132 -5.12 -1.71 5.35
CA ARG A 132 -5.71 -0.40 5.10
C ARG A 132 -6.26 -0.31 3.69
N LEU A 133 -7.45 0.25 3.56
CA LEU A 133 -8.04 0.61 2.27
C LEU A 133 -7.97 2.12 2.05
N GLU A 134 -7.39 2.54 0.94
CA GLU A 134 -7.39 3.92 0.45
C GLU A 134 -7.81 3.92 -1.02
N GLY A 135 -8.26 5.06 -1.54
CA GLY A 135 -8.65 5.16 -2.94
C GLY A 135 -9.53 6.34 -3.26
N GLY A 136 -9.86 6.46 -4.53
CA GLY A 136 -10.68 7.53 -5.08
C GLY A 136 -10.99 7.29 -6.56
N GLY A 137 -11.90 8.10 -7.10
CA GLY A 137 -12.32 7.99 -8.49
C GLY A 137 -13.40 8.99 -8.84
N ASP A 138 -13.96 8.82 -10.04
CA ASP A 138 -15.04 9.67 -10.55
C ASP A 138 -16.44 9.06 -10.35
N GLY A 139 -16.50 7.88 -9.72
CA GLY A 139 -17.71 7.13 -9.42
C GLY A 139 -18.05 6.05 -10.43
N PHE A 140 -17.69 6.21 -11.70
CA PHE A 140 -17.82 5.16 -12.72
C PHE A 140 -16.59 4.24 -12.72
N HIS A 141 -15.43 4.83 -12.49
CA HIS A 141 -14.18 4.12 -12.26
C HIS A 141 -13.53 4.65 -10.98
N GLU A 142 -13.25 3.73 -10.05
CA GLU A 142 -12.49 4.04 -8.85
C GLU A 142 -11.25 3.16 -8.75
N HIS A 143 -10.16 3.76 -8.32
CA HIS A 143 -8.90 3.10 -8.02
C HIS A 143 -8.77 2.97 -6.51
N LEU A 144 -8.65 1.74 -6.04
CA LEU A 144 -8.47 1.39 -4.65
C LEU A 144 -7.09 0.75 -4.45
N VAL A 145 -6.49 1.05 -3.31
CA VAL A 145 -5.23 0.48 -2.84
C VAL A 145 -5.47 -0.15 -1.48
N LEU A 146 -5.26 -1.46 -1.40
CA LEU A 146 -5.20 -2.19 -0.14
C LEU A 146 -3.74 -2.31 0.28
N HIS A 147 -3.37 -1.70 1.39
CA HIS A 147 -2.03 -1.76 1.97
C HIS A 147 -2.00 -2.75 3.13
N LEU A 148 -1.23 -3.82 2.96
CA LEU A 148 -0.87 -4.73 4.04
C LEU A 148 0.49 -4.29 4.59
N SER A 149 0.50 -3.93 5.86
CA SER A 149 1.66 -3.32 6.53
C SER A 149 2.85 -4.25 6.76
N GLN A 150 2.69 -5.55 6.47
CA GLN A 150 3.74 -6.58 6.52
C GLN A 150 3.63 -7.49 5.30
N LEU A 151 4.74 -8.07 4.84
CA LEU A 151 4.69 -9.11 3.81
C LEU A 151 3.91 -10.34 4.31
N PRO A 152 3.09 -10.97 3.45
CA PRO A 152 2.41 -12.20 3.81
C PRO A 152 3.44 -13.29 4.15
N PRO A 153 3.14 -14.17 5.12
CA PRO A 153 3.85 -15.43 5.30
C PRO A 153 3.88 -16.26 4.02
N GLU A 154 4.83 -17.18 3.95
CA GLU A 154 4.88 -18.17 2.87
C GLU A 154 3.63 -19.07 2.89
N GLY A 155 3.22 -19.53 1.72
CA GLY A 155 2.02 -20.34 1.53
C GLY A 155 0.87 -19.61 0.84
N PRO A 156 -0.33 -20.22 0.83
CA PRO A 156 -1.49 -19.64 0.16
C PRO A 156 -1.95 -18.36 0.85
N LEU A 157 -2.39 -17.41 0.04
CA LEU A 157 -2.95 -16.13 0.49
C LEU A 157 -4.33 -15.97 -0.12
N GLU A 158 -5.37 -15.72 0.68
CA GLU A 158 -6.70 -15.43 0.15
C GLU A 158 -7.07 -13.97 0.34
N LEU A 159 -7.51 -13.31 -0.73
CA LEU A 159 -8.19 -12.03 -0.68
C LEU A 159 -9.69 -12.28 -0.65
N VAL A 160 -10.33 -11.79 0.40
CA VAL A 160 -11.77 -11.88 0.62
C VAL A 160 -12.38 -10.51 0.42
N VAL A 161 -13.41 -10.41 -0.41
CA VAL A 161 -14.15 -9.17 -0.63
C VAL A 161 -15.64 -9.39 -0.48
N GLU A 162 -16.33 -8.41 0.08
CA GLU A 162 -17.79 -8.39 0.21
C GLU A 162 -18.27 -6.95 0.01
N TRP A 163 -19.32 -6.74 -0.77
CA TRP A 163 -19.94 -5.42 -0.93
C TRP A 163 -21.47 -5.52 -1.00
N PRO A 164 -22.15 -5.51 0.16
CA PRO A 164 -23.60 -5.70 0.20
C PRO A 164 -24.39 -4.58 -0.51
N ASP A 165 -23.96 -3.31 -0.43
CA ASP A 165 -24.64 -2.19 -1.09
C ASP A 165 -24.63 -2.27 -2.63
N GLU A 166 -23.76 -3.09 -3.21
CA GLU A 166 -23.63 -3.31 -4.67
C GLU A 166 -24.03 -4.73 -5.08
N ASP A 167 -24.70 -5.48 -4.18
CA ASP A 167 -25.11 -6.87 -4.35
C ASP A 167 -23.93 -7.81 -4.72
N ILE A 168 -22.74 -7.55 -4.17
CA ILE A 168 -21.57 -8.42 -4.32
C ILE A 168 -21.45 -9.31 -3.08
N PRO A 169 -21.67 -10.63 -3.21
CA PRO A 169 -21.53 -11.56 -2.09
C PRO A 169 -20.07 -11.73 -1.66
N GLU A 170 -19.84 -12.32 -0.49
CA GLU A 170 -18.49 -12.70 -0.05
C GLU A 170 -17.83 -13.60 -1.11
N THR A 171 -16.73 -13.11 -1.67
CA THR A 171 -15.95 -13.80 -2.69
C THR A 171 -14.53 -13.98 -2.19
N ARG A 172 -13.91 -15.13 -2.47
CA ARG A 172 -12.56 -15.47 -2.05
C ARG A 172 -11.69 -15.79 -3.25
N THR A 173 -10.57 -15.10 -3.37
CA THR A 173 -9.61 -15.30 -4.46
C THR A 173 -8.26 -15.69 -3.87
N THR A 174 -7.75 -16.86 -4.26
CA THR A 174 -6.48 -17.40 -3.76
C THR A 174 -5.30 -16.96 -4.65
N PHE A 175 -4.21 -16.58 -4.00
CA PHE A 175 -2.93 -16.19 -4.60
C PHE A 175 -1.78 -16.95 -3.92
N ASP A 176 -0.62 -16.94 -4.55
CA ASP A 176 0.61 -17.47 -3.97
C ASP A 176 1.31 -16.41 -3.11
N GLY A 177 1.13 -16.49 -1.79
CA GLY A 177 1.79 -15.61 -0.83
C GLY A 177 3.31 -15.76 -0.81
N THR A 178 3.83 -16.93 -1.21
CA THR A 178 5.27 -17.17 -1.34
C THR A 178 5.87 -16.34 -2.46
N ALA A 179 5.20 -16.30 -3.61
CA ALA A 179 5.62 -15.48 -4.74
C ALA A 179 5.56 -13.98 -4.41
N VAL A 180 4.49 -13.54 -3.73
CA VAL A 180 4.36 -12.16 -3.25
C VAL A 180 5.50 -11.82 -2.28
N ARG A 181 5.80 -12.69 -1.32
CA ARG A 181 6.88 -12.47 -0.34
C ARG A 181 8.25 -12.39 -1.01
N ALA A 182 8.53 -13.29 -1.96
CA ALA A 182 9.81 -13.34 -2.68
C ALA A 182 10.06 -12.06 -3.47
N ALA A 183 9.02 -11.50 -4.12
CA ALA A 183 9.11 -10.28 -4.89
C ALA A 183 9.52 -9.05 -4.04
N GLY A 184 9.37 -9.08 -2.72
CA GLY A 184 9.81 -7.99 -1.85
C GLY A 184 11.31 -7.74 -1.93
N ALA A 185 12.11 -8.77 -2.23
CA ALA A 185 13.55 -8.65 -2.43
C ALA A 185 13.93 -7.96 -3.76
N GLU A 186 12.99 -7.83 -4.69
CA GLU A 186 13.20 -7.18 -6.00
C GLU A 186 12.87 -5.67 -5.97
N ALA A 187 12.39 -5.15 -4.82
CA ALA A 187 12.17 -3.73 -4.65
C ALA A 187 13.50 -2.96 -4.71
N VAL A 188 13.53 -1.86 -5.45
CA VAL A 188 14.77 -1.13 -5.74
C VAL A 188 14.86 0.11 -4.86
N PRO A 189 15.94 0.30 -4.06
CA PRO A 189 16.15 1.53 -3.33
C PRO A 189 16.42 2.70 -4.30
N ILE A 190 15.72 3.81 -4.11
CA ILE A 190 15.89 5.05 -4.89
C ILE A 190 17.18 5.75 -4.47
N TRP A 191 17.50 5.69 -3.17
CA TRP A 191 18.65 6.35 -2.55
C TRP A 191 19.60 5.27 -1.98
N PRO A 192 20.64 4.85 -2.73
CA PRO A 192 21.49 3.72 -2.34
C PRO A 192 22.23 3.92 -1.01
N GLU A 193 22.48 5.17 -0.61
CA GLU A 193 23.12 5.52 0.66
C GLU A 193 22.27 5.17 1.89
N ALA A 194 20.95 4.99 1.72
CA ALA A 194 20.04 4.62 2.80
C ALA A 194 20.25 3.17 3.28
N GLU A 195 20.77 2.27 2.44
CA GLU A 195 21.08 0.88 2.83
C GLU A 195 22.17 0.81 3.92
N LEU A 196 23.09 1.79 3.96
CA LEU A 196 24.16 1.84 4.95
C LEU A 196 23.65 2.12 6.38
N PHE A 197 22.44 2.65 6.54
CA PHE A 197 21.85 2.99 7.84
C PHE A 197 20.83 1.95 8.36
N ALA A 198 20.50 0.93 7.55
CA ALA A 198 19.55 -0.13 7.92
C ALA A 198 20.19 -1.27 8.74
N THR A 199 21.53 -1.27 8.93
CA THR A 199 22.18 -2.21 9.84
C THR A 199 22.03 -1.70 11.28
N PRO A 200 21.49 -2.47 12.24
CA PRO A 200 21.52 -2.04 13.63
C PRO A 200 22.99 -1.87 14.02
N SER A 201 23.36 -0.62 14.33
CA SER A 201 24.69 -0.29 14.85
C SER A 201 24.94 -1.11 16.12
N THR A 202 25.65 -2.23 15.95
CA THR A 202 26.28 -2.94 17.06
C THR A 202 27.55 -2.19 17.40
N ASN A 203 27.43 -0.98 17.96
CA ASN A 203 28.57 -0.34 18.59
C ASN A 203 28.15 0.65 19.69
N GLY A 204 28.01 0.10 20.89
CA GLY A 204 27.78 0.83 22.13
C GLY A 204 28.27 0.07 23.36
N ALA A 205 29.34 -0.72 23.23
CA ALA A 205 29.94 -1.44 24.36
C ALA A 205 31.48 -1.36 24.31
N ALA A 206 32.02 -0.16 24.53
CA ALA A 206 33.39 0.01 25.06
C ALA A 206 33.68 1.49 25.37
N ARG A 207 33.16 2.02 26.49
CA ARG A 207 33.87 3.12 27.19
C ARG A 207 33.48 3.23 28.66
N ALA A 208 34.07 2.36 29.47
CA ALA A 208 34.24 2.59 30.91
C ALA A 208 35.49 1.87 31.39
N ALA A 209 36.65 2.50 31.19
CA ALA A 209 37.87 2.22 31.96
C ALA A 209 38.85 3.38 31.77
N ARG A 210 38.81 4.36 32.68
CA ARG A 210 39.96 4.91 33.42
C ARG A 210 39.53 6.09 34.27
#